data_AF-A0A6G0VHF7-F1
#
_entry.id   AF-A0A6G0VHF7-F1
#
_cell.length_a   1.000
_cell.length_b   1.000
_cell.length_c   1.000
_cell.angle_alpha   90.00
_cell.angle_beta   90.00
_cell.angle_gamma   90.00
#
_symmetry.space_group_name_H-M   'P 1'
#
loop_
_entity.id
_entity.type
_entity.pdbx_description
1 polymer ?
#
loop_
_entity_poly.entity_id
_entity_poly.type
_entity_poly.pdbx_seq_one_letter_code
_entity_poly.pdbx_strand_id
1 'polypeptide(L)'
;MYYDYYINAIQVIAVAESFGYLNPPREREFWIHLFNLNREPSNRFFNFYNDIRKYSDKFFEYYRMSITSFDELLDKLRQKITKKTTKFRRPVSSEERLTITI
;
A
#
# COMPACT_ATOMS: atom_id res chain seq x y z
N MET A 1 -16.09 -2.41 -37.86
CA MET A 1 -16.93 -1.39 -37.18
C MET A 1 -16.42 -1.03 -35.78
N TYR A 2 -16.39 -1.93 -34.78
CA TYR A 2 -15.85 -1.60 -33.45
C TYR A 2 -14.34 -1.31 -33.51
N TYR A 3 -13.59 -2.14 -34.24
CA TYR A 3 -12.16 -1.99 -34.40
C TYR A 3 -11.75 -0.67 -35.10
N ASP A 4 -12.47 -0.29 -36.16
CA ASP A 4 -12.24 0.97 -36.89
C ASP A 4 -12.47 2.20 -35.99
N TYR A 5 -13.45 2.13 -35.08
CA TYR A 5 -13.69 3.19 -34.10
C TYR A 5 -12.49 3.38 -33.15
N TYR A 6 -11.89 2.31 -32.61
CA TYR A 6 -10.71 2.43 -31.74
C TYR A 6 -9.49 2.93 -32.49
N ILE A 7 -9.27 2.46 -33.72
CA ILE A 7 -8.16 2.93 -34.56
C ILE A 7 -8.31 4.43 -34.81
N ASN A 8 -9.50 4.88 -35.18
CA ASN A 8 -9.77 6.30 -35.40
C ASN A 8 -9.60 7.12 -34.10
N ALA A 9 -10.06 6.61 -32.96
CA ALA A 9 -9.89 7.29 -31.68
C ALA A 9 -8.40 7.43 -31.28
N ILE A 10 -7.59 6.38 -31.48
CA ILE A 10 -6.15 6.41 -31.22
C ILE A 10 -5.45 7.42 -32.14
N GLN A 11 -5.82 7.45 -33.43
CA GLN A 11 -5.28 8.41 -34.38
C GLN A 11 -5.61 9.86 -33.99
N VAL A 12 -6.85 10.14 -33.58
CA VAL A 12 -7.27 11.47 -33.09
C VAL A 12 -6.48 11.88 -31.84
N ILE A 13 -6.28 10.96 -30.89
CA ILE A 13 -5.50 11.20 -29.68
C ILE A 13 -4.03 11.49 -30.04
N ALA A 14 -3.42 10.69 -30.91
CA ALA A 14 -2.02 10.87 -31.32
C ALA A 14 -1.81 12.21 -32.06
N VAL A 15 -2.75 12.59 -32.92
CA VAL A 15 -2.73 13.90 -33.59
C VAL A 15 -2.86 15.02 -32.55
N ALA A 16 -3.83 14.95 -31.63
CA ALA A 16 -4.02 15.95 -30.59
C ALA A 16 -2.79 16.09 -29.67
N GLU A 17 -2.12 14.98 -29.35
CA GLU A 17 -0.86 14.96 -28.60
C GLU A 17 0.27 15.66 -29.38
N SER A 18 0.43 15.38 -30.68
CA SER A 18 1.49 15.98 -31.52
C SER A 18 1.38 17.51 -31.64
N PHE A 19 0.15 18.04 -31.58
CA PHE A 19 -0.12 19.47 -31.58
C PHE A 19 -0.12 20.10 -30.18
N GLY A 20 0.13 19.32 -29.11
CA GLY A 20 0.15 19.81 -27.73
C GLY A 20 -1.23 20.20 -27.18
N TYR A 21 -2.32 19.70 -27.76
CA TYR A 21 -3.68 19.93 -27.25
C TYR A 21 -4.02 19.09 -26.01
N LEU A 22 -3.21 18.07 -25.73
CA LEU A 22 -3.32 17.25 -24.53
C LEU A 22 -2.36 17.74 -23.45
N ASN A 23 -2.80 17.73 -22.19
CA ASN A 23 -1.90 17.96 -21.07
C ASN A 23 -0.87 16.83 -21.01
N PRO A 24 0.43 17.13 -20.81
CA PRO A 24 1.43 16.08 -20.65
C PRO A 24 1.04 15.20 -19.45
N PRO A 25 1.30 13.88 -19.52
CA PRO A 25 1.11 13.03 -18.36
C PRO A 25 1.93 13.59 -17.20
N ARG A 26 1.29 13.71 -16.03
CA ARG A 26 1.98 14.22 -14.83
C ARG A 26 3.15 13.29 -14.52
N GLU A 27 4.36 13.84 -14.55
CA GLU A 27 5.54 13.11 -14.08
C GLU A 27 5.35 12.74 -12.62
N ARG A 28 5.42 11.44 -12.32
CA ARG A 28 5.42 10.98 -10.93
C ARG A 28 6.77 11.38 -10.32
N GLU A 29 6.76 12.33 -9.39
CA GLU A 29 7.96 12.75 -8.66
C GLU A 29 8.66 11.59 -7.96
N PHE A 30 7.87 10.65 -7.42
CA PHE A 30 8.41 9.46 -6.74
C PHE A 30 7.51 8.25 -6.92
N TRP A 31 8.12 7.10 -7.23
CA TRP A 31 7.45 5.80 -7.15
C TRP A 31 7.29 5.34 -5.69
N ILE A 32 8.31 5.59 -4.87
CA ILE A 32 8.30 5.42 -3.41
C ILE A 32 8.90 6.70 -2.81
N HIS A 33 8.11 7.41 -2.00
CA HIS A 33 8.57 8.63 -1.33
C HIS A 33 9.76 8.34 -0.40
N LEU A 34 10.72 9.26 -0.27
CA LEU A 34 11.93 9.08 0.56
C LEU A 34 11.60 8.69 2.01
N PHE A 35 10.51 9.24 2.57
CA PHE A 35 10.02 8.87 3.91
C PHE A 35 9.80 7.35 4.07
N ASN A 36 9.31 6.69 3.03
CA ASN A 36 8.99 5.27 3.04
C ASN A 36 10.20 4.37 2.75
N LEU A 37 11.30 4.92 2.21
CA LEU A 37 12.55 4.17 2.03
C LEU A 37 13.12 3.73 3.37
N ASN A 38 12.94 4.55 4.41
CA ASN A 38 13.42 4.25 5.75
C ASN A 38 12.56 3.21 6.50
N ARG A 39 11.43 2.74 5.95
CA ARG A 39 10.52 1.81 6.66
C ARG A 39 11.20 0.49 7.02
N GLU A 40 11.86 -0.13 6.06
CA GLU A 40 12.55 -1.42 6.24
C GLU A 40 13.77 -1.33 7.17
N PRO A 41 14.78 -0.47 6.91
CA PRO A 41 15.99 -0.44 7.74
C PRO A 41 15.71 0.04 9.17
N SER A 42 14.71 0.89 9.38
CA SER A 42 14.40 1.38 10.72
C SER A 42 13.62 0.38 11.57
N ASN A 43 12.96 -0.60 10.94
CA ASN A 43 12.12 -1.61 11.60
C ASN A 43 11.14 -1.06 12.65
N ARG A 44 10.74 0.23 12.53
CA ARG A 44 10.05 0.98 13.59
C ARG A 44 8.75 0.32 14.02
N PHE A 45 7.98 -0.15 13.04
CA PHE A 45 6.73 -0.86 13.30
C PHE A 45 6.95 -2.08 14.16
N PHE A 46 7.85 -2.98 13.77
CA PHE A 46 8.05 -4.25 14.48
C PHE A 46 8.65 -4.03 15.87
N ASN A 47 9.54 -3.04 16.04
CA ASN A 47 10.05 -2.69 17.36
C ASN A 47 8.90 -2.24 18.28
N PHE A 48 8.10 -1.26 17.84
CA PHE A 48 6.91 -0.80 18.58
C PHE A 48 5.91 -1.93 18.86
N TYR A 49 5.56 -2.71 17.83
CA TYR A 49 4.57 -3.79 17.91
C TYR A 49 5.00 -4.89 18.90
N ASN A 50 6.28 -5.27 18.89
CA ASN A 50 6.81 -6.25 19.83
C ASN A 50 6.90 -5.70 21.25
N ASP A 51 7.21 -4.41 21.41
CA ASP A 51 7.31 -3.77 22.72
C ASP A 51 5.95 -3.59 23.38
N ILE A 52 4.95 -3.07 22.66
CA ILE A 52 3.61 -2.85 23.22
C ILE A 52 2.91 -4.15 23.61
N ARG A 53 3.21 -5.26 22.91
CA ARG A 53 2.67 -6.58 23.26
C ARG A 53 3.16 -7.14 24.60
N LYS A 54 4.22 -6.58 25.18
CA LYS A 54 4.69 -6.93 26.54
C LYS A 54 3.77 -6.36 27.63
N TYR A 55 2.93 -5.38 27.30
CA TYR A 55 2.09 -4.63 28.22
C TYR A 55 0.62 -4.74 27.78
N SER A 56 -0.10 -5.74 28.30
CA SER A 56 -1.47 -6.05 27.85
C SER A 56 -2.47 -4.90 28.04
N ASP A 57 -2.30 -4.10 29.10
CA ASP A 57 -3.07 -2.90 29.40
C ASP A 57 -2.83 -1.81 28.35
N LYS A 58 -1.57 -1.54 28.00
CA LYS A 58 -1.20 -0.57 26.96
C LYS A 58 -1.59 -1.05 25.56
N PHE A 59 -1.48 -2.33 25.30
CA PHE A 59 -1.96 -2.93 24.06
C PHE A 59 -3.47 -2.70 23.91
N PHE A 60 -4.25 -2.95 24.97
CA PHE A 60 -5.69 -2.71 24.97
C PHE A 60 -6.04 -1.22 24.82
N GLU A 61 -5.29 -0.32 25.47
CA GLU A 61 -5.47 1.13 25.33
C GLU A 61 -5.25 1.60 23.89
N TYR A 62 -4.22 1.07 23.22
CA TYR A 62 -3.83 1.43 21.86
C TYR A 62 -4.76 0.82 20.81
N TYR A 63 -4.95 -0.51 20.84
CA TYR A 63 -5.70 -1.26 19.82
C TYR A 63 -7.19 -1.41 20.12
N ARG A 64 -7.63 -1.03 21.33
CA ARG A 64 -9.02 -1.21 21.81
C ARG A 64 -9.50 -2.66 21.79
N MET A 65 -8.57 -3.60 21.84
CA MET A 65 -8.82 -5.03 21.92
C MET A 65 -7.67 -5.74 22.61
N SER A 66 -7.95 -6.94 23.13
CA SER A 66 -6.91 -7.76 23.73
C SER A 66 -5.92 -8.28 22.67
N ILE A 67 -4.73 -8.68 23.12
CA ILE A 67 -3.72 -9.29 22.25
C ILE A 67 -4.28 -10.52 21.54
N THR A 68 -5.03 -11.37 22.24
CA THR A 68 -5.62 -12.58 21.67
C THR A 68 -6.69 -12.25 20.62
N SER A 69 -7.56 -11.27 20.89
CA SER A 69 -8.55 -10.81 19.91
C SER A 69 -7.90 -10.24 18.65
N PHE A 70 -6.81 -9.49 18.80
CA PHE A 70 -6.03 -8.98 17.67
C PHE A 70 -5.43 -10.13 16.86
N ASP A 71 -4.82 -11.11 17.51
CA ASP A 71 -4.20 -12.26 16.83
C ASP A 71 -5.22 -13.13 16.10
N GLU A 72 -6.39 -13.38 16.71
CA GLU A 72 -7.50 -14.08 16.08
C GLU A 72 -8.04 -13.34 14.86
N LEU A 73 -8.19 -12.02 14.95
CA LEU A 73 -8.61 -11.18 13.83
C LEU A 73 -7.57 -11.19 12.73
N LEU A 74 -6.30 -11.06 13.10
CA LEU A 74 -5.18 -11.09 12.18
C LEU A 74 -5.13 -12.42 11.44
N ASP A 75 -5.27 -13.55 12.11
CA ASP A 75 -5.23 -14.88 11.50
C ASP A 75 -6.34 -15.07 10.46
N LYS A 76 -7.57 -14.67 10.80
CA LYS A 76 -8.73 -14.70 9.87
C LYS A 76 -8.53 -13.82 8.65
N LEU A 77 -7.84 -12.69 8.78
CA LEU A 77 -7.63 -11.73 7.71
C LEU A 77 -6.30 -11.94 6.96
N ARG A 78 -5.34 -12.66 7.54
CA ARG A 78 -3.94 -12.74 7.07
C ARG A 78 -3.86 -13.12 5.60
N GLN A 79 -4.64 -14.10 5.16
CA GLN A 79 -4.65 -14.53 3.76
C GLN A 79 -5.17 -13.45 2.80
N LYS A 80 -6.13 -12.62 3.25
CA LYS A 80 -6.75 -11.56 2.44
C LYS A 80 -5.91 -10.28 2.42
N ILE A 81 -5.13 -10.02 3.48
CA ILE A 81 -4.34 -8.79 3.62
C ILE A 81 -2.84 -9.01 3.42
N THR A 82 -2.35 -10.24 3.29
CA THR A 82 -0.96 -10.49 2.89
C THR A 82 -0.82 -10.22 1.39
N LYS A 83 0.18 -9.42 1.01
CA LYS A 83 0.53 -9.20 -0.40
C LYS A 83 1.75 -10.04 -0.77
N LYS A 84 1.82 -10.46 -2.04
CA LYS A 84 2.98 -11.16 -2.58
C LYS A 84 4.21 -10.26 -2.59
N THR A 85 5.32 -10.75 -2.05
CA THR A 85 6.62 -10.09 -2.15
C THR A 85 7.12 -10.18 -3.59
N THR A 86 7.55 -9.04 -4.14
CA THR A 86 8.13 -8.95 -5.49
C THR A 86 9.51 -8.32 -5.41
N LYS A 87 10.31 -8.42 -6.47
CA LYS A 87 11.63 -7.78 -6.57
C LYS A 87 11.56 -6.25 -6.56
N PHE A 88 10.39 -5.71 -6.90
CA PHE A 88 10.16 -4.27 -7.06
C PHE A 88 9.96 -3.55 -5.73
N ARG A 89 9.17 -4.15 -4.83
CA ARG A 89 8.84 -3.56 -3.54
C ARG A 89 8.45 -4.63 -2.54
N ARG A 90 8.94 -4.47 -1.31
CA ARG A 90 8.43 -5.21 -0.16
C ARG A 90 7.08 -4.64 0.29
N PRO A 91 6.04 -5.49 0.40
CA PRO A 91 4.76 -5.04 0.89
C PRO A 91 4.81 -4.71 2.39
N VAL A 92 3.86 -3.89 2.82
CA VAL A 92 3.56 -3.67 4.24
C VAL A 92 3.04 -5.00 4.82
N SER A 93 3.53 -5.39 5.99
CA SER A 93 3.16 -6.67 6.62
C SER A 93 1.67 -6.70 6.97
N SER A 94 1.11 -7.90 7.13
CA SER A 94 -0.29 -8.06 7.54
C SER A 94 -0.60 -7.41 8.90
N GLU A 95 0.35 -7.49 9.82
CA GLU A 95 0.35 -6.90 11.14
C GLU A 95 0.27 -5.37 11.03
N GLU A 96 1.19 -4.76 10.28
CA GLU A 96 1.26 -3.31 10.08
C GLU A 96 0.01 -2.79 9.36
N ARG A 97 -0.49 -3.56 8.38
CA ARG A 97 -1.76 -3.24 7.69
C ARG A 97 -2.95 -3.25 8.64
N LEU A 98 -3.04 -4.26 9.51
CA LEU A 98 -4.13 -4.35 10.48
C LEU A 98 -4.04 -3.18 11.46
N THR A 99 -2.86 -2.88 11.99
CA THR A 99 -2.61 -1.74 12.90
C THR A 99 -3.03 -0.38 12.33
N ILE A 100 -2.85 -0.14 11.03
CA ILE A 100 -3.27 1.13 10.40
C ILE A 100 -4.80 1.22 10.23
N THR A 101 -5.49 0.07 10.24
CA THR A 101 -6.91 -0.01 9.89
C THR A 101 -7.85 0.09 11.10
N ILE A 102 -7.43 -0.43 12.26
CA ILE A 102 -8.25 -0.50 13.49
C ILE A 102 -7.91 0.64 14.45
#